data_AF-A0A6C2YIS1-F1
#
_entry.id   AF-A0A6C2YIS1-F1
#
_cell.length_a   1.000
_cell.length_b   1.000
_cell.length_c   1.000
_cell.angle_alpha   90.00
_cell.angle_beta   90.00
_cell.angle_gamma   90.00
#
_symmetry.space_group_name_H-M   'P 1'
#
loop_
_entity.id
_entity.type
_entity.pdbx_description
1 polymer ?
#
loop_
_entity_poly.entity_id
_entity_poly.type
_entity_poly.pdbx_seq_one_letter_code
_entity_poly.pdbx_strand_id
1 'polypeptide(L)'
;MNQAAISSPTSNRPQDPLARLDMPRAAVIPRAAADQLAAFRTHADLRYRIIHEAVWLFWSQPNRAWMETLLAVAGARFFVPQSERWHVWGESLPTSEVPDSSEARPLDGLVIPGVLTSIPASEFPIPRERLQLVPDTIGKPRPISAMLVELSSLARWAEQTIGTDLARFRAAISRDRVILRGRDLPLIGEEVRFWGERLLLPLCWTLEPTWDERTLLELWQVDASEIVLLQTSEVVRISLESFQPLSLGGLRLEMRSRGRS
;
A
#
# COMPACT_ATOMS: atom_id res chain seq x y z
N MET A 1 -7.53 -51.03 38.86
CA MET A 1 -7.16 -49.98 37.89
C MET A 1 -8.34 -49.76 36.95
N ASN A 2 -9.22 -48.80 37.27
CA ASN A 2 -10.36 -48.43 36.43
C ASN A 2 -10.03 -47.10 35.75
N GLN A 3 -9.87 -47.11 34.42
CA GLN A 3 -9.80 -45.89 33.61
C GLN A 3 -11.23 -45.42 33.32
N ALA A 4 -11.58 -44.26 33.87
CA ALA A 4 -12.81 -43.55 33.55
C ALA A 4 -12.62 -42.77 32.24
N ALA A 5 -13.44 -43.09 31.23
CA ALA A 5 -13.51 -42.36 29.97
C ALA A 5 -14.21 -41.02 30.19
N ILE A 6 -13.48 -39.92 29.95
CA ILE A 6 -14.02 -38.56 29.99
C ILE A 6 -14.59 -38.26 28.60
N SER A 7 -15.90 -38.42 28.46
CA SER A 7 -16.65 -37.98 27.28
C SER A 7 -16.60 -36.45 27.19
N SER A 8 -15.99 -35.94 26.12
CA SER A 8 -15.97 -34.49 25.86
C SER A 8 -17.38 -34.01 25.50
N PRO A 9 -17.85 -32.87 26.06
CA PRO A 9 -19.15 -32.32 25.75
C PRO A 9 -19.20 -31.87 24.29
N THR A 10 -20.14 -32.42 23.53
CA THR A 10 -20.53 -31.97 22.20
C THR A 10 -20.89 -30.49 22.27
N SER A 11 -20.01 -29.65 21.72
CA SER A 11 -20.20 -28.21 21.60
C SER A 11 -21.43 -27.94 20.74
N ASN A 12 -22.55 -27.64 21.40
CA ASN A 12 -23.79 -27.21 20.77
C ASN A 12 -23.63 -25.73 20.36
N ARG A 13 -22.82 -25.48 19.33
CA ARG A 13 -22.70 -24.16 18.71
C ARG A 13 -24.08 -23.83 18.13
N PRO A 14 -24.71 -22.69 18.47
CA PRO A 14 -25.96 -22.29 17.84
C PRO A 14 -25.74 -22.29 16.33
N GLN A 15 -26.48 -23.16 15.64
CA GLN A 15 -26.48 -23.20 14.18
C GLN A 15 -26.97 -21.84 13.73
N ASP A 16 -26.10 -21.08 13.08
CA ASP A 16 -26.48 -19.82 12.44
C ASP A 16 -27.66 -20.14 11.50
N PRO A 17 -28.87 -19.62 11.75
CA PRO A 17 -30.04 -19.92 10.94
C PRO A 17 -29.81 -19.50 9.46
N LEU A 18 -28.85 -18.62 9.20
CA LEU A 18 -28.42 -18.24 7.85
C LEU A 18 -27.54 -19.30 7.17
N ALA A 19 -26.91 -20.21 7.91
CA ALA A 19 -26.09 -21.30 7.35
C ALA A 19 -26.92 -22.38 6.65
N ARG A 20 -28.25 -22.36 6.79
CA ARG A 20 -29.20 -23.25 6.11
C ARG A 20 -29.95 -22.60 4.95
N LEU A 21 -29.83 -21.29 4.76
CA LEU A 21 -30.50 -20.64 3.63
C LEU A 21 -29.71 -20.95 2.38
N ASP A 22 -30.40 -21.50 1.37
CA ASP A 22 -29.87 -21.65 0.03
C ASP A 22 -29.37 -20.27 -0.43
N MET A 23 -28.05 -20.12 -0.52
CA MET A 23 -27.46 -18.86 -0.90
C MET A 23 -27.57 -18.69 -2.42
N PRO A 24 -27.88 -17.46 -2.91
CA PRO A 24 -27.94 -17.20 -4.34
C PRO A 24 -26.67 -17.63 -5.06
N ARG A 25 -26.85 -18.22 -6.26
CA ARG A 25 -25.75 -18.59 -7.18
C ARG A 25 -25.83 -17.90 -8.53
N ALA A 26 -26.91 -17.16 -8.76
CA ALA A 26 -27.04 -16.26 -9.88
C ALA A 26 -27.75 -14.99 -9.47
N ALA A 27 -27.50 -13.92 -10.21
CA ALA A 27 -28.27 -12.68 -10.14
C ALA A 27 -28.52 -12.16 -11.55
N VAL A 28 -29.55 -11.34 -11.70
CA VAL A 28 -29.78 -10.55 -12.90
C VAL A 28 -29.90 -9.09 -12.50
N ILE A 29 -29.22 -8.22 -13.25
CA ILE A 29 -29.31 -6.77 -13.09
C ILE A 29 -29.65 -6.10 -14.43
N PRO A 30 -30.23 -4.89 -14.42
CA PRO A 30 -30.39 -4.09 -15.63
C PRO A 30 -29.03 -3.81 -16.27
N ARG A 31 -28.96 -3.88 -17.60
CA ARG A 31 -27.73 -3.58 -18.35
C ARG A 31 -27.23 -2.15 -18.12
N ALA A 32 -28.14 -1.20 -17.90
CA ALA A 32 -27.82 0.17 -17.54
C ALA A 32 -27.03 0.32 -16.21
N ALA A 33 -27.02 -0.72 -15.37
CA ALA A 33 -26.29 -0.76 -14.10
C ALA A 33 -25.01 -1.63 -14.16
N ALA A 34 -24.58 -2.04 -15.36
CA ALA A 34 -23.40 -2.89 -15.52
C ALA A 34 -22.09 -2.22 -15.07
N ASP A 35 -22.03 -0.89 -15.06
CA ASP A 35 -20.91 -0.09 -14.58
C ASP A 35 -20.65 -0.28 -13.08
N GLN A 36 -21.70 -0.52 -12.29
CA GLN A 36 -21.62 -0.82 -10.86
C GLN A 36 -20.89 -2.15 -10.59
N LEU A 37 -20.69 -2.98 -11.61
CA LEU A 37 -19.93 -4.23 -11.50
C LEU A 37 -18.41 -4.03 -11.56
N ALA A 38 -17.92 -2.81 -11.75
CA ALA A 38 -16.49 -2.51 -11.84
C ALA A 38 -15.69 -3.03 -10.63
N ALA A 39 -16.28 -3.02 -9.43
CA ALA A 39 -15.65 -3.52 -8.21
C ALA A 39 -15.35 -5.02 -8.25
N PHE A 40 -16.09 -5.80 -9.06
CA PHE A 40 -15.94 -7.25 -9.11
C PHE A 40 -14.97 -7.76 -10.17
N ARG A 41 -14.36 -6.86 -10.97
CA ARG A 41 -13.49 -7.22 -12.11
C ARG A 41 -12.30 -8.13 -11.75
N THR A 42 -11.87 -8.12 -10.48
CA THR A 42 -10.75 -8.93 -9.99
C THR A 42 -11.16 -10.33 -9.54
N HIS A 43 -12.45 -10.68 -9.60
CA HIS A 43 -12.96 -11.96 -9.13
C HIS A 43 -13.12 -12.94 -10.29
N ALA A 44 -12.20 -13.90 -10.40
CA ALA A 44 -12.19 -14.91 -11.47
C ALA A 44 -13.42 -15.85 -11.45
N ASP A 45 -14.05 -16.03 -10.29
CA ASP A 45 -15.20 -16.93 -10.12
C ASP A 45 -16.54 -16.30 -10.52
N LEU A 46 -16.57 -14.98 -10.81
CA LEU A 46 -17.76 -14.29 -11.27
C LEU A 46 -17.81 -14.25 -12.80
N ARG A 47 -18.85 -14.85 -13.36
CA ARG A 47 -19.08 -14.92 -14.81
C ARG A 47 -20.34 -14.17 -15.17
N TYR A 48 -20.41 -13.66 -16.39
CA TYR A 48 -21.57 -12.92 -16.87
C TYR A 48 -22.07 -13.42 -18.23
N ARG A 49 -23.35 -13.18 -18.50
CA ARG A 49 -23.97 -13.33 -19.82
C ARG A 49 -24.94 -12.18 -20.04
N ILE A 50 -24.86 -11.52 -21.19
CA ILE A 50 -25.82 -10.45 -21.55
C ILE A 50 -26.91 -11.09 -22.39
N ILE A 51 -28.16 -10.89 -21.98
CA ILE A 51 -29.35 -11.30 -22.74
C ILE A 51 -30.29 -10.11 -22.78
N HIS A 52 -30.53 -9.55 -23.97
CA HIS A 52 -31.29 -8.32 -24.16
C HIS A 52 -30.76 -7.17 -23.28
N GLU A 53 -31.60 -6.60 -22.42
CA GLU A 53 -31.30 -5.49 -21.50
C GLU A 53 -30.90 -5.95 -20.10
N ALA A 54 -30.54 -7.22 -19.93
CA ALA A 54 -30.18 -7.81 -18.66
C ALA A 54 -28.76 -8.37 -18.66
N VAL A 55 -28.03 -8.14 -17.57
CA VAL A 55 -26.76 -8.80 -17.27
C VAL A 55 -27.02 -9.88 -16.24
N TRP A 56 -26.86 -11.12 -16.68
CA TRP A 56 -26.88 -12.30 -15.82
C TRP A 56 -25.50 -12.52 -15.24
N LEU A 57 -25.43 -12.74 -13.95
CA LEU A 57 -24.22 -13.00 -13.18
C LEU A 57 -24.32 -14.40 -12.58
N PHE A 58 -23.23 -15.16 -12.66
CA PHE A 58 -23.14 -16.54 -12.20
C PHE A 58 -21.89 -16.74 -11.37
N TRP A 59 -22.02 -17.53 -10.30
CA TRP A 59 -20.88 -17.90 -9.49
C TRP A 59 -21.02 -19.31 -8.90
N SER A 60 -19.87 -19.96 -8.73
CA SER A 60 -19.79 -21.37 -8.33
C SER A 60 -20.00 -21.59 -6.84
N GLN A 61 -19.57 -20.64 -6.01
CA GLN A 61 -19.60 -20.73 -4.55
C GLN A 61 -20.38 -19.57 -3.93
N PRO A 62 -21.25 -19.82 -2.94
CA PRO A 62 -21.91 -18.77 -2.18
C PRO A 62 -20.94 -17.69 -1.70
N ASN A 63 -21.24 -16.43 -2.02
CA ASN A 63 -20.42 -15.29 -1.59
C ASN A 63 -21.31 -14.16 -1.06
N ARG A 64 -21.33 -14.02 0.27
CA ARG A 64 -22.14 -13.01 0.96
C ARG A 64 -21.77 -11.58 0.59
N ALA A 65 -20.47 -11.30 0.43
CA ALA A 65 -20.01 -9.95 0.09
C ALA A 65 -20.50 -9.51 -1.30
N TRP A 66 -20.58 -10.46 -2.25
CA TRP A 66 -21.13 -10.18 -3.57
C TRP A 66 -22.62 -9.93 -3.52
N MET A 67 -23.35 -10.72 -2.75
CA MET A 67 -24.78 -10.52 -2.54
C MET A 67 -25.06 -9.14 -1.94
N GLU A 68 -24.37 -8.75 -0.86
CA GLU A 68 -24.55 -7.45 -0.20
C GLU A 68 -24.27 -6.27 -1.14
N THR A 69 -23.25 -6.40 -1.99
CA THR A 69 -22.92 -5.36 -2.98
C THR A 69 -23.94 -5.33 -4.12
N LEU A 70 -24.36 -6.48 -4.65
CA LEU A 70 -25.36 -6.57 -5.71
C LEU A 70 -26.76 -6.15 -5.23
N LEU A 71 -27.07 -6.30 -3.95
CA LEU A 71 -28.34 -5.83 -3.35
C LEU A 71 -28.49 -4.31 -3.43
N ALA A 72 -27.37 -3.57 -3.50
CA ALA A 72 -27.40 -2.12 -3.70
C ALA A 72 -27.71 -1.72 -5.16
N VAL A 73 -27.66 -2.65 -6.11
CA VAL A 73 -27.93 -2.38 -7.53
C VAL A 73 -29.44 -2.37 -7.76
N ALA A 74 -29.97 -1.22 -8.17
CA ALA A 74 -31.39 -1.06 -8.45
C ALA A 74 -31.87 -2.07 -9.52
N GLY A 75 -32.88 -2.86 -9.18
CA GLY A 75 -33.45 -3.88 -10.06
C GLY A 75 -32.73 -5.24 -10.05
N ALA A 76 -31.77 -5.44 -9.14
CA ALA A 76 -31.14 -6.75 -8.95
C ALA A 76 -32.16 -7.79 -8.45
N ARG A 77 -32.20 -8.95 -9.09
CA ARG A 77 -32.91 -10.14 -8.60
C ARG A 77 -31.93 -11.28 -8.44
N PHE A 78 -32.13 -12.11 -7.41
CA PHE A 78 -31.24 -13.20 -7.05
C PHE A 78 -31.93 -14.54 -7.26
N PHE A 79 -31.15 -15.56 -7.60
CA PHE A 79 -31.66 -16.89 -7.88
C PHE A 79 -30.87 -17.95 -7.13
N VAL A 80 -31.60 -18.91 -6.57
CA VAL A 80 -31.06 -20.04 -5.81
C VAL A 80 -31.35 -21.34 -6.58
N PRO A 81 -30.37 -22.24 -6.72
CA PRO A 81 -30.62 -23.56 -7.28
C PRO A 81 -31.17 -24.48 -6.17
N GLN A 82 -32.35 -25.05 -6.39
CA GLN A 82 -33.02 -25.99 -5.49
C GLN A 82 -33.53 -27.19 -6.29
N SER A 83 -33.12 -28.40 -5.93
CA SER A 83 -33.58 -29.64 -6.57
C SER A 83 -33.52 -29.60 -8.11
N GLU A 84 -32.37 -29.18 -8.64
CA GLU A 84 -32.08 -29.04 -10.09
C GLU A 84 -32.89 -27.95 -10.83
N ARG A 85 -33.68 -27.15 -10.11
CA ARG A 85 -34.45 -26.03 -10.65
C ARG A 85 -33.98 -24.72 -10.05
N TRP A 86 -34.18 -23.63 -10.77
CA TRP A 86 -33.91 -22.30 -10.27
C TRP A 86 -35.15 -21.72 -9.61
N HIS A 87 -34.96 -20.99 -8.51
CA HIS A 87 -36.01 -20.25 -7.82
C HIS A 87 -35.55 -18.80 -7.67
N VAL A 88 -36.48 -17.85 -7.77
CA VAL A 88 -36.22 -16.48 -7.34
C VAL A 88 -36.02 -16.50 -5.82
N TRP A 89 -34.99 -15.82 -5.33
CA TRP A 89 -34.68 -15.82 -3.91
C TRP A 89 -35.84 -15.21 -3.11
N GLY A 90 -36.43 -16.01 -2.22
CA GLY A 90 -37.63 -15.64 -1.46
C GLY A 90 -38.95 -16.20 -2.02
N GLU A 91 -38.93 -16.81 -3.21
CA GLU A 91 -40.11 -17.43 -3.83
C GLU A 91 -40.05 -18.96 -3.79
N SER A 92 -41.22 -19.61 -3.61
CA SER A 92 -41.31 -21.08 -3.56
C SER A 92 -41.52 -21.74 -4.92
N LEU A 93 -41.91 -20.97 -5.95
CA LEU A 93 -42.15 -21.51 -7.28
C LEU A 93 -40.87 -21.48 -8.13
N PRO A 94 -40.59 -22.53 -8.91
CA PRO A 94 -39.43 -22.55 -9.79
C PRO A 94 -39.63 -21.58 -10.97
N THR A 95 -38.52 -21.07 -11.48
CA THR A 95 -38.46 -20.22 -12.67
C THR A 95 -37.57 -20.84 -13.75
N SER A 96 -37.93 -20.62 -15.00
CA SER A 96 -37.13 -20.96 -16.19
C SER A 96 -36.40 -19.74 -16.78
N GLU A 97 -36.44 -18.59 -16.10
CA GLU A 97 -35.80 -17.36 -16.57
C GLU A 97 -34.26 -17.42 -16.55
N VAL A 98 -33.68 -18.26 -15.69
CA VAL A 98 -32.22 -18.36 -15.53
C VAL A 98 -31.61 -19.07 -16.74
N PRO A 99 -30.79 -18.39 -17.55
CA PRO A 99 -30.20 -18.98 -18.73
C PRO A 99 -29.06 -19.93 -18.37
N ASP A 100 -28.70 -20.83 -19.29
CA ASP A 100 -27.56 -21.71 -19.09
C ASP A 100 -26.26 -20.89 -18.91
N SER A 101 -25.48 -21.29 -17.89
CA SER A 101 -24.20 -20.67 -17.52
C SER A 101 -23.03 -21.16 -18.37
N SER A 102 -23.23 -22.19 -19.20
CA SER A 102 -22.20 -22.71 -20.12
C SER A 102 -21.64 -21.65 -21.08
N GLU A 103 -22.47 -20.70 -21.50
CA GLU A 103 -22.09 -19.57 -22.36
C GLU A 103 -21.61 -18.32 -21.59
N ALA A 104 -21.55 -18.37 -20.26
CA ALA A 104 -21.12 -17.22 -19.46
C ALA A 104 -19.62 -16.97 -19.60
N ARG A 105 -19.23 -15.69 -19.73
CA ARG A 105 -17.84 -15.24 -19.90
C ARG A 105 -17.28 -14.67 -18.58
N PRO A 106 -15.95 -14.66 -18.36
CA PRO A 106 -15.35 -13.98 -17.20
C PRO A 106 -15.71 -12.49 -17.19
N LEU A 107 -15.91 -11.90 -16.00
CA LEU A 107 -16.40 -10.52 -15.85
C LEU A 107 -15.45 -9.44 -16.39
N ASP A 108 -14.15 -9.73 -16.48
CA ASP A 108 -13.12 -8.80 -16.97
C ASP A 108 -13.42 -8.23 -18.37
N GLY A 109 -14.16 -8.95 -19.20
CA GLY A 109 -14.60 -8.50 -20.53
C GLY A 109 -15.89 -7.67 -20.56
N LEU A 110 -16.64 -7.56 -19.46
CA LEU A 110 -17.89 -6.77 -19.42
C LEU A 110 -17.61 -5.28 -19.17
N VAL A 111 -16.72 -5.00 -18.21
CA VAL A 111 -16.40 -3.64 -17.78
C VAL A 111 -15.04 -3.27 -18.32
N ILE A 112 -15.01 -2.82 -19.57
CA ILE A 112 -13.81 -2.26 -20.17
C ILE A 112 -13.62 -0.86 -19.58
N PRO A 113 -12.48 -0.55 -18.94
CA PRO A 113 -12.18 0.82 -18.53
C PRO A 113 -12.37 1.75 -19.72
N GLY A 114 -13.14 2.82 -19.53
CA GLY A 114 -13.30 3.82 -20.58
C GLY A 114 -11.92 4.31 -21.06
N VAL A 115 -11.82 4.66 -22.35
CA VAL A 115 -10.61 5.26 -22.89
C VAL A 115 -10.30 6.51 -22.06
N LEU A 116 -9.19 6.47 -21.33
CA LEU A 116 -8.69 7.64 -20.60
C LEU A 116 -8.42 8.73 -21.62
N THR A 117 -9.30 9.72 -21.67
CA THR A 117 -9.04 10.92 -22.46
C THR A 117 -8.09 11.76 -21.64
N SER A 118 -6.86 11.95 -22.13
CA SER A 118 -5.91 12.86 -21.50
C SER A 118 -6.51 14.27 -21.57
N ILE A 119 -6.91 14.79 -20.42
CA ILE A 119 -7.22 16.21 -20.28
C ILE A 119 -5.86 16.92 -20.22
N PRO A 120 -5.60 17.93 -21.07
CA PRO A 120 -4.38 18.72 -20.98
C PRO A 120 -4.19 19.22 -19.55
N ALA A 121 -2.99 19.03 -18.99
CA ALA A 121 -2.66 19.44 -17.61
C ALA A 121 -2.90 20.95 -17.33
N SER A 122 -3.15 21.74 -18.36
CA SER A 122 -3.47 23.16 -18.32
C SER A 122 -4.86 23.50 -17.75
N GLU A 123 -5.80 22.56 -17.65
CA GLU A 123 -7.19 22.86 -17.26
C GLU A 123 -7.51 22.53 -15.80
N PHE A 124 -6.61 21.86 -15.09
CA PHE A 124 -6.73 21.74 -13.64
C PHE A 124 -5.89 22.83 -12.99
N PRO A 125 -6.49 23.81 -12.31
CA PRO A 125 -5.78 24.53 -11.26
C PRO A 125 -5.54 23.53 -10.14
N ILE A 126 -4.52 22.66 -10.30
CA ILE A 126 -4.01 21.88 -9.19
C ILE A 126 -3.57 22.94 -8.19
N PRO A 127 -4.20 23.03 -7.01
CA PRO A 127 -3.69 23.92 -5.98
C PRO A 127 -2.25 23.51 -5.81
N ARG A 128 -1.32 24.43 -6.04
CA ARG A 128 0.09 24.24 -5.69
C ARG A 128 0.14 24.24 -4.18
N GLU A 129 -0.40 23.19 -3.55
CA GLU A 129 -0.26 22.97 -2.12
C GLU A 129 1.24 22.94 -1.90
N ARG A 130 1.71 23.98 -1.21
CA ARG A 130 3.12 24.13 -0.90
C ARG A 130 3.43 23.02 0.09
N LEU A 131 4.13 22.00 -0.39
CA LEU A 131 4.68 20.97 0.48
C LEU A 131 5.53 21.66 1.54
N GLN A 132 5.13 21.50 2.79
CA GLN A 132 5.78 22.11 3.94
C GLN A 132 6.20 21.03 4.93
N LEU A 133 7.36 21.22 5.53
CA LEU A 133 7.72 20.52 6.73
C LEU A 133 6.99 21.19 7.90
N VAL A 134 6.21 20.40 8.63
CA VAL A 134 5.51 20.83 9.84
C VAL A 134 5.93 19.95 11.02
N PRO A 135 5.95 20.48 12.26
CA PRO A 135 6.25 19.66 13.43
C PRO A 135 5.31 18.44 13.55
N ASP A 136 5.86 17.25 13.77
CA ASP A 136 5.07 16.03 13.99
C ASP A 136 4.50 16.03 15.41
N THR A 137 3.24 16.41 15.53
CA THR A 137 2.51 16.49 16.82
C THR A 137 1.91 15.13 17.24
N ILE A 138 1.84 14.15 16.34
CA ILE A 138 1.21 12.85 16.60
C ILE A 138 2.17 11.95 17.41
N GLY A 139 3.48 12.22 17.34
CA GLY A 139 4.47 11.60 18.23
C GLY A 139 4.67 10.10 18.01
N LYS A 140 4.41 9.60 16.79
CA LYS A 140 4.66 8.17 16.49
C LYS A 140 6.16 7.90 16.52
N PRO A 141 6.63 6.85 17.23
CA PRO A 141 8.03 6.46 17.16
C PRO A 141 8.44 6.15 15.72
N ARG A 142 9.48 6.83 15.23
CA ARG A 142 10.07 6.58 13.89
C ARG A 142 11.49 6.03 14.05
N PRO A 143 11.86 4.98 13.30
CA PRO A 143 13.24 4.50 13.30
C PRO A 143 14.15 5.54 12.67
N ILE A 144 15.25 5.83 13.36
CA ILE A 144 16.29 6.75 12.87
C ILE A 144 17.11 6.00 11.83
N SER A 145 17.15 6.51 10.60
CA SER A 145 17.79 5.84 9.46
C SER A 145 19.01 6.58 8.93
N ALA A 146 19.12 7.88 9.22
CA ALA A 146 20.28 8.70 8.87
C ALA A 146 20.54 9.80 9.90
N MET A 147 21.76 10.34 9.89
CA MET A 147 22.14 11.55 10.64
C MET A 147 23.07 12.42 9.80
N LEU A 148 22.87 13.74 9.88
CA LEU A 148 23.77 14.75 9.31
C LEU A 148 24.62 15.33 10.44
N VAL A 149 25.94 15.29 10.25
CA VAL A 149 26.92 15.76 11.24
C VAL A 149 28.06 16.53 10.60
N GLU A 150 28.76 17.31 11.42
CA GLU A 150 30.05 17.89 11.04
C GLU A 150 31.12 16.82 10.86
N LEU A 151 31.92 16.97 9.81
CA LEU A 151 33.04 16.08 9.48
C LEU A 151 34.06 16.00 10.62
N SER A 152 34.36 17.14 11.26
CA SER A 152 35.32 17.21 12.37
C SER A 152 34.82 16.47 13.63
N SER A 153 33.52 16.59 13.93
CA SER A 153 32.88 15.88 15.04
C SER A 153 32.82 14.37 14.77
N LEU A 154 32.47 13.96 13.55
CA LEU A 154 32.47 12.56 13.13
C LEU A 154 33.87 11.94 13.22
N ALA A 155 34.90 12.66 12.77
CA ALA A 155 36.28 12.19 12.85
C ALA A 155 36.76 11.99 14.30
N ARG A 156 36.47 12.94 15.18
CA ARG A 156 36.81 12.83 16.62
C ARG A 156 36.14 11.62 17.27
N TRP A 157 34.86 11.39 16.96
CA TRP A 157 34.14 10.20 17.42
C TRP A 157 34.76 8.90 16.86
N ALA A 158 35.11 8.89 15.57
CA ALA A 158 35.68 7.72 14.92
C ALA A 158 37.06 7.33 15.49
N GLU A 159 37.85 8.29 15.97
CA GLU A 159 39.14 8.03 16.63
C GLU A 159 39.02 7.33 17.98
N GLN A 160 37.85 7.44 18.64
CA GLN A 160 37.55 6.79 19.92
C GLN A 160 36.83 5.46 19.75
N THR A 161 36.48 5.09 18.52
CA THR A 161 35.65 3.92 18.19
C THR A 161 36.51 2.80 17.61
N ILE A 162 36.19 1.55 17.93
CA ILE A 162 36.87 0.37 17.36
C ILE A 162 36.57 0.32 15.85
N GLY A 163 37.60 0.17 15.01
CA GLY A 163 37.48 0.28 13.56
C GLY A 163 36.45 -0.66 12.91
N THR A 164 36.20 -1.84 13.49
CA THR A 164 35.16 -2.78 13.03
C THR A 164 33.76 -2.21 13.13
N ASP A 165 33.51 -1.32 14.08
CA ASP A 165 32.19 -0.71 14.31
C ASP A 165 31.91 0.46 13.36
N LEU A 166 32.92 0.95 12.64
CA LEU A 166 32.75 2.01 11.63
C LEU A 166 32.18 1.46 10.33
N ALA A 167 32.63 0.27 9.92
CA ALA A 167 32.27 -0.33 8.63
C ALA A 167 30.78 -0.66 8.48
N ARG A 168 30.03 -0.73 9.59
CA ARG A 168 28.56 -0.92 9.58
C ARG A 168 27.80 0.31 9.09
N PHE A 169 28.45 1.46 9.03
CA PHE A 169 27.86 2.70 8.55
C PHE A 169 28.31 3.01 7.14
N ARG A 170 27.43 3.65 6.38
CA ARG A 170 27.76 4.25 5.09
C ARG A 170 27.66 5.75 5.19
N ALA A 171 28.60 6.46 4.56
CA ALA A 171 28.68 7.90 4.60
C ALA A 171 28.78 8.50 3.21
N ALA A 172 28.11 9.63 3.01
CA ALA A 172 28.36 10.54 1.90
C ALA A 172 28.79 11.90 2.47
N ILE A 173 29.77 12.53 1.83
CA ILE A 173 30.43 13.75 2.32
C ILE A 173 30.16 14.88 1.34
N SER A 174 29.73 16.03 1.85
CA SER A 174 29.54 17.25 1.06
C SER A 174 29.95 18.45 1.87
N ARG A 175 31.01 19.15 1.43
CA ARG A 175 31.66 20.20 2.24
C ARG A 175 31.84 19.69 3.67
N ASP A 176 31.83 20.53 4.68
CA ASP A 176 32.04 20.20 6.09
C ASP A 176 31.01 19.21 6.68
N ARG A 177 29.97 18.83 5.93
CA ARG A 177 28.93 17.91 6.40
C ARG A 177 29.12 16.49 5.90
N VAL A 178 28.70 15.56 6.74
CA VAL A 178 28.64 14.12 6.44
C VAL A 178 27.26 13.62 6.77
N ILE A 179 26.62 12.96 5.82
CA ILE A 179 25.42 12.18 6.07
C ILE A 179 25.80 10.72 6.31
N LEU A 180 25.46 10.21 7.48
CA LEU A 180 25.71 8.84 7.91
C LEU A 180 24.41 8.05 7.86
N ARG A 181 24.44 6.84 7.30
CA ARG A 181 23.32 5.88 7.25
C ARG A 181 23.72 4.56 7.88
N GLY A 182 22.77 3.95 8.57
CA GLY A 182 22.95 2.65 9.23
C GLY A 182 21.95 2.45 10.36
N ARG A 183 22.04 1.30 11.02
CA ARG A 183 21.33 1.03 12.28
C ARG A 183 22.16 1.50 13.46
N ASP A 184 21.53 1.77 14.59
CA ASP A 184 22.19 2.15 15.86
C ASP A 184 23.17 3.33 15.70
N LEU A 185 22.67 4.40 15.05
CA LEU A 185 23.46 5.59 14.78
C LEU A 185 23.98 6.23 16.08
N PRO A 186 25.29 6.54 16.17
CA PRO A 186 25.92 7.06 17.38
C PRO A 186 25.38 8.44 17.77
N LEU A 187 25.61 8.84 19.01
CA LEU A 187 25.35 10.21 19.49
C LEU A 187 26.62 11.04 19.25
N ILE A 188 26.55 12.06 18.39
CA ILE A 188 27.70 12.86 17.94
C ILE A 188 27.32 14.35 17.94
N GLY A 189 27.30 14.97 19.12
CA GLY A 189 27.21 16.42 19.29
C GLY A 189 25.97 17.06 18.66
N GLU A 190 26.17 18.17 17.93
CA GLU A 190 25.12 18.86 17.19
C GLU A 190 24.80 18.10 15.89
N GLU A 191 23.94 17.09 15.99
CA GLU A 191 23.46 16.32 14.85
C GLU A 191 22.02 16.67 14.46
N VAL A 192 21.71 16.52 13.17
CA VAL A 192 20.31 16.41 12.72
C VAL A 192 20.05 14.96 12.38
N ARG A 193 19.04 14.37 13.03
CA ARG A 193 18.65 12.98 12.80
C ARG A 193 17.49 12.92 11.83
N PHE A 194 17.47 11.90 10.99
CA PHE A 194 16.45 11.72 9.97
C PHE A 194 15.82 10.32 10.04
N TRP A 195 14.61 10.22 9.53
CA TRP A 195 13.87 8.99 9.33
C TRP A 195 13.41 8.86 7.87
N GLY A 196 13.06 7.64 7.46
CA GLY A 196 12.67 7.32 6.07
C GLY A 196 13.72 6.49 5.33
N GLU A 197 13.43 6.10 4.09
CA GLU A 197 14.32 5.23 3.32
C GLU A 197 15.10 6.01 2.25
N ARG A 198 14.40 6.47 1.21
CA ARG A 198 14.96 7.28 0.12
C ARG A 198 14.56 8.75 0.25
N LEU A 199 13.44 9.03 0.91
CA LEU A 199 13.08 10.36 1.38
C LEU A 199 13.40 10.49 2.87
N LEU A 200 14.44 11.24 3.20
CA LEU A 200 14.89 11.47 4.56
C LEU A 200 14.29 12.75 5.12
N LEU A 201 13.45 12.59 6.15
CA LEU A 201 12.78 13.67 6.87
C LEU A 201 13.44 13.90 8.23
N PRO A 202 13.63 15.14 8.69
CA PRO A 202 14.16 15.40 10.02
C PRO A 202 13.26 14.76 11.10
N LEU A 203 13.85 14.23 12.16
CA LEU A 203 13.09 13.75 13.31
C LEU A 203 12.23 14.87 13.89
N CYS A 204 11.04 14.51 14.36
CA CYS A 204 10.02 15.44 14.87
C CYS A 204 9.37 16.33 13.79
N TRP A 205 9.58 16.04 12.51
CA TRP A 205 8.91 16.71 11.39
C TRP A 205 8.16 15.72 10.51
N THR A 206 7.07 16.18 9.91
CA THR A 206 6.28 15.49 8.90
C THR A 206 5.97 16.43 7.73
N LEU A 207 5.46 15.87 6.64
CA LEU A 207 5.02 16.64 5.48
C LEU A 207 3.53 16.97 5.53
N GLU A 208 3.21 18.20 5.13
CA GLU A 208 1.86 18.67 4.90
C GLU A 208 1.75 19.25 3.47
N PRO A 209 0.84 18.72 2.63
CA PRO A 209 -0.03 17.56 2.88
C PRO A 209 0.76 16.26 3.10
N THR A 210 0.16 15.31 3.81
CA THR A 210 0.77 13.99 4.02
C THR A 210 0.69 13.18 2.74
N TRP A 211 1.78 13.16 1.98
CA TRP A 211 1.94 12.31 0.81
C TRP A 211 2.81 11.11 1.13
N ASP A 212 2.58 10.01 0.43
CA ASP A 212 3.47 8.86 0.51
C ASP A 212 4.82 9.17 -0.17
N GLU A 213 5.86 8.49 0.32
CA GLU A 213 7.23 8.68 -0.15
C GLU A 213 7.36 8.45 -1.67
N ARG A 214 6.68 7.44 -2.21
CA ARG A 214 6.76 7.11 -3.63
C ARG A 214 6.19 8.23 -4.50
N THR A 215 5.01 8.74 -4.16
CA THR A 215 4.39 9.87 -4.87
C THR A 215 5.29 11.10 -4.89
N LEU A 216 5.95 11.41 -3.76
CA LEU A 216 6.89 12.55 -3.68
C LEU A 216 8.12 12.36 -4.56
N LEU A 217 8.73 11.16 -4.52
CA LEU A 217 9.90 10.84 -5.34
C LEU A 217 9.57 10.86 -6.84
N GLU A 218 8.41 10.35 -7.24
CA GLU A 218 7.92 10.40 -8.62
C GLU A 218 7.66 11.84 -9.07
N LEU A 219 6.97 12.65 -8.24
CA LEU A 219 6.68 14.05 -8.55
C LEU A 219 7.95 14.88 -8.73
N TRP A 220 8.96 14.63 -7.89
CA TRP A 220 10.25 15.30 -8.01
C TRP A 220 11.17 14.68 -9.05
N GLN A 221 10.76 13.62 -9.75
CA GLN A 221 11.60 12.94 -10.75
C GLN A 221 12.95 12.56 -10.13
N VAL A 222 12.91 11.92 -8.96
CA VAL A 222 14.10 11.43 -8.27
C VAL A 222 14.41 10.05 -8.81
N ASP A 223 15.62 9.88 -9.34
CA ASP A 223 16.05 8.60 -9.90
C ASP A 223 16.15 7.53 -8.80
N ALA A 224 15.91 6.24 -9.13
CA ALA A 224 16.02 5.13 -8.19
C ALA A 224 17.39 5.05 -7.48
N SER A 225 18.44 5.56 -8.11
CA SER A 225 19.81 5.66 -7.60
C SER A 225 20.05 6.87 -6.68
N GLU A 226 19.02 7.67 -6.37
CA GLU A 226 19.13 8.87 -5.53
C GLU A 226 18.34 8.75 -4.22
N ILE A 227 18.84 9.48 -3.21
CA ILE A 227 18.18 9.81 -1.95
C ILE A 227 17.89 11.31 -1.92
N VAL A 228 16.74 11.68 -1.37
CA VAL A 228 16.38 13.07 -1.06
C VAL A 228 16.47 13.30 0.44
N LEU A 229 17.16 14.36 0.83
CA LEU A 229 17.17 14.90 2.17
C LEU A 229 16.32 16.17 2.18
N LEU A 230 15.27 16.20 3.00
CA LEU A 230 14.52 17.43 3.24
C LEU A 230 15.05 18.13 4.48
N GLN A 231 15.44 19.38 4.29
CA GLN A 231 15.78 20.30 5.36
C GLN A 231 14.74 21.42 5.38
N THR A 232 14.68 22.18 6.47
CA THR A 232 13.70 23.25 6.66
C THR A 232 13.69 24.29 5.53
N SER A 233 14.82 24.49 4.86
CA SER A 233 15.00 25.51 3.81
C SER A 233 15.38 24.95 2.44
N GLU A 234 15.74 23.68 2.34
CA GLU A 234 16.30 23.12 1.11
C GLU A 234 16.00 21.64 0.91
N VAL A 235 16.07 21.23 -0.36
CA VAL A 235 15.93 19.85 -0.80
C VAL A 235 17.27 19.44 -1.40
N VAL A 236 17.94 18.48 -0.77
CA VAL A 236 19.25 18.00 -1.21
C VAL A 236 19.10 16.62 -1.82
N ARG A 237 19.59 16.42 -3.05
CA ARG A 237 19.68 15.11 -3.69
C ARG A 237 21.08 14.54 -3.54
N ILE A 238 21.16 13.27 -3.20
CA ILE A 238 22.42 12.56 -2.95
C ILE A 238 22.38 11.24 -3.71
N SER A 239 23.38 11.01 -4.56
CA SER A 239 23.52 9.71 -5.23
C SER A 239 23.81 8.61 -4.20
N LEU A 240 23.14 7.46 -4.34
CA LEU A 240 23.40 6.25 -3.55
C LEU A 240 24.83 5.76 -3.72
N GLU A 241 25.46 6.00 -4.86
CA GLU A 241 26.85 5.64 -5.11
C GLU A 241 27.84 6.47 -4.30
N SER A 242 27.44 7.67 -3.86
CA SER A 242 28.24 8.49 -2.96
C SER A 242 28.33 7.92 -1.54
N PHE A 243 27.45 6.98 -1.17
CA PHE A 243 27.47 6.34 0.15
C PHE A 243 28.46 5.18 0.20
N GLN A 244 29.66 5.47 0.70
CA GLN A 244 30.74 4.50 0.87
C GLN A 244 30.81 4.00 2.31
N PRO A 245 31.31 2.77 2.56
CA PRO A 245 31.58 2.30 3.93
C PRO A 245 32.48 3.28 4.69
N LEU A 246 32.09 3.62 5.92
CA LEU A 246 32.86 4.57 6.73
C LEU A 246 34.16 3.92 7.21
N SER A 247 35.28 4.63 7.03
CA SER A 247 36.57 4.23 7.57
C SER A 247 37.32 5.42 8.15
N LEU A 248 38.12 5.17 9.20
CA LEU A 248 38.95 6.22 9.80
C LEU A 248 39.98 6.77 8.81
N GLY A 249 40.54 5.91 7.95
CA GLY A 249 41.46 6.32 6.89
C GLY A 249 40.82 7.29 5.90
N GLY A 250 39.59 7.01 5.45
CA GLY A 250 38.81 7.91 4.58
C GLY A 250 38.54 9.25 5.24
N LEU A 251 38.10 9.26 6.51
CA LEU A 251 37.85 10.50 7.26
C LEU A 251 39.11 11.36 7.39
N ARG A 252 40.27 10.75 7.71
CA ARG A 252 41.54 11.49 7.82
C ARG A 252 42.01 12.06 6.49
N LEU A 253 41.82 11.33 5.39
CA LEU A 253 42.16 11.81 4.05
C LEU A 253 41.33 13.05 3.70
N GLU A 254 40.02 12.98 3.95
CA GLU A 254 39.10 14.10 3.72
C GLU A 254 39.39 15.33 4.59
N MET A 255 39.73 15.14 5.86
CA MET A 255 40.14 16.27 6.70
C MET A 255 41.42 16.95 6.19
N ARG A 256 42.38 16.16 5.69
CA ARG A 256 43.66 16.69 5.16
C ARG A 256 43.49 17.43 3.85
N SER A 257 42.59 16.99 2.96
CA SER A 257 42.35 17.66 1.69
C SER A 257 41.84 19.09 1.89
N ARG A 258 41.11 19.33 2.98
CA ARG A 258 40.48 20.63 3.30
C ARG A 258 41.39 21.60 4.03
N GLY A 259 42.29 21.11 4.88
CA GLY A 259 43.28 21.97 5.55
C GLY A 259 44.31 22.60 4.60
N ARG A 260 44.24 22.31 3.31
CA ARG A 260 45.13 22.84 2.26
C ARG A 260 44.46 23.88 1.35
N SER A 261 43.17 24.14 1.51
CA SER A 261 42.42 25.17 0.77
C SER A 261 42.35 26.46 1.58
#